data_AF-A0A936JTK7-F1
#
_entry.id   AF-A0A936JTK7-F1
#
_cell.length_a   1.000
_cell.length_b   1.000
_cell.length_c   1.000
_cell.angle_alpha   90.00
_cell.angle_beta   90.00
_cell.angle_gamma   90.00
#
_symmetry.space_group_name_H-M   'P 1'
#
loop_
_entity.id
_entity.type
_entity.pdbx_description
1 polymer ?
#
loop_
_entity_poly.entity_id
_entity_poly.type
_entity_poly.pdbx_seq_one_letter_code
_entity_poly.pdbx_strand_id
1 'polypeptide(L)'
;MKRSNKPAASPVNRLFLATLLLLAFAGSIGFATVWLRHQISGVAESNRLIQARIVEVQRRTAEANAEIAGALNPEVLLSQNSSLRLGLGMPRDHQIVSVVDAVEVRLAAKRNSDRFTTAFVSASFPLSTTR
;
A
#
# COMPACT_ATOMS: atom_id res chain seq x y z
N MET A 1 -61.97 16.07 -11.69
CA MET A 1 -61.15 14.85 -11.81
C MET A 1 -60.77 14.61 -13.27
N LYS A 2 -59.56 14.97 -13.71
CA LYS A 2 -59.06 14.68 -15.06
C LYS A 2 -58.58 13.22 -15.10
N ARG A 3 -59.29 12.35 -15.82
CA ARG A 3 -58.81 10.98 -16.09
C ARG A 3 -57.67 11.07 -17.10
N SER A 4 -56.46 10.74 -16.64
CA SER A 4 -55.28 10.58 -17.48
C SER A 4 -55.48 9.34 -18.35
N ASN A 5 -55.84 9.55 -19.62
CA ASN A 5 -55.78 8.49 -20.63
C ASN A 5 -54.32 8.14 -20.86
N LYS A 6 -53.83 7.07 -20.22
CA LYS A 6 -52.63 6.38 -20.69
C LYS A 6 -53.01 5.65 -21.97
N PRO A 7 -52.46 6.00 -23.16
CA PRO A 7 -52.72 5.23 -24.35
C PRO A 7 -52.20 3.81 -24.12
N ALA A 8 -53.08 2.81 -24.23
CA ALA A 8 -52.68 1.42 -24.20
C ALA A 8 -51.77 1.18 -25.40
N ALA A 9 -50.46 1.16 -25.18
CA ALA A 9 -49.51 0.82 -26.23
C ALA A 9 -49.91 -0.53 -26.84
N SER A 10 -50.14 -0.54 -28.16
CA SER A 10 -50.48 -1.74 -28.93
C SER A 10 -49.51 -2.88 -28.60
N PRO A 11 -49.97 -4.13 -28.49
CA PRO A 11 -49.11 -5.29 -28.19
C PRO A 11 -47.92 -5.40 -29.15
N VAL A 12 -48.08 -4.94 -30.39
CA VAL A 12 -47.01 -4.86 -31.40
C VAL A 12 -45.91 -3.87 -30.96
N ASN A 13 -46.28 -2.70 -30.46
CA ASN A 13 -45.32 -1.71 -29.96
C ASN A 13 -44.56 -2.24 -28.72
N ARG A 14 -45.24 -2.99 -27.86
CA ARG A 14 -44.60 -3.64 -26.69
C ARG A 14 -43.60 -4.71 -27.12
N LEU A 15 -43.92 -5.48 -28.15
CA LEU A 15 -43.03 -6.51 -28.70
C LEU A 15 -41.78 -5.88 -29.31
N PHE A 16 -41.93 -4.82 -30.11
CA PHE A 16 -40.80 -4.06 -30.66
C PHE A 16 -39.93 -3.43 -29.58
N LEU A 17 -40.53 -2.87 -28.52
CA LEU A 17 -39.79 -2.30 -27.42
C LEU A 17 -39.01 -3.37 -26.63
N ALA A 18 -39.61 -4.55 -26.43
CA ALA A 18 -38.98 -5.67 -25.75
C ALA A 18 -37.78 -6.22 -26.54
N THR A 19 -37.88 -6.37 -27.86
CA THR A 19 -36.76 -6.83 -28.70
C THR A 19 -35.64 -5.80 -28.78
N LEU A 20 -35.96 -4.50 -28.86
CA LEU A 20 -34.96 -3.43 -28.77
C LEU A 20 -34.22 -3.43 -27.44
N LEU A 21 -34.94 -3.60 -26.32
CA LEU A 21 -34.35 -3.72 -25.00
C LEU A 21 -33.41 -4.93 -24.94
N LEU A 22 -33.85 -6.09 -25.42
CA LEU A 22 -33.05 -7.31 -25.41
C LEU A 22 -31.78 -7.15 -26.26
N LEU A 23 -31.88 -6.52 -27.43
CA LEU A 23 -30.74 -6.23 -28.29
C LEU A 23 -29.77 -5.24 -27.62
N ALA A 24 -30.27 -4.19 -26.99
CA ALA A 24 -29.46 -3.21 -26.27
C ALA A 24 -28.75 -3.83 -25.06
N PHE A 25 -29.43 -4.71 -24.33
CA PHE A 25 -28.84 -5.46 -23.22
C PHE A 25 -27.74 -6.41 -23.71
N ALA A 26 -27.99 -7.16 -24.78
CA ALA A 26 -27.00 -8.04 -25.38
C ALA A 26 -25.75 -7.26 -25.85
N GLY A 27 -25.95 -6.11 -26.50
CA GLY A 27 -24.87 -5.21 -26.92
C GLY A 27 -24.08 -4.66 -25.74
N SER A 28 -24.77 -4.26 -24.66
CA SER A 28 -24.14 -3.71 -23.44
C SER A 28 -23.27 -4.74 -22.73
N ILE A 29 -23.72 -6.00 -22.67
CA ILE A 29 -22.94 -7.10 -22.08
C ILE A 29 -21.67 -7.33 -22.90
N GLY A 30 -21.78 -7.38 -24.23
CA GLY A 30 -20.62 -7.49 -25.12
C GLY A 30 -19.60 -6.37 -24.89
N PHE A 31 -20.06 -5.12 -24.84
CA PHE A 31 -19.19 -3.98 -24.58
C PHE A 31 -18.54 -4.04 -23.19
N ALA A 32 -19.32 -4.37 -22.15
CA ALA A 32 -18.83 -4.48 -20.78
C ALA A 32 -17.73 -5.54 -20.64
N THR A 33 -17.87 -6.69 -21.30
CA THR A 33 -16.85 -7.77 -21.24
C THR A 33 -15.52 -7.34 -21.85
N VAL A 34 -15.54 -6.67 -23.01
CA VAL A 34 -14.32 -6.18 -23.67
C VAL A 34 -13.68 -5.07 -22.83
N TRP A 35 -14.49 -4.14 -22.32
CA TRP A 35 -14.02 -3.10 -21.42
C TRP A 35 -13.34 -3.68 -20.17
N LEU A 36 -13.98 -4.66 -19.53
CA LEU A 36 -13.44 -5.31 -18.34
C LEU A 36 -12.13 -6.03 -18.65
N ARG A 37 -12.04 -6.73 -19.79
CA ARG A 37 -10.79 -7.35 -20.24
C ARG A 37 -9.67 -6.33 -20.41
N HIS A 38 -9.97 -5.17 -21.01
CA HIS A 38 -8.99 -4.10 -21.15
C HIS A 38 -8.52 -3.57 -19.78
N GLN A 39 -9.45 -3.35 -18.86
CA GLN A 39 -9.12 -2.93 -17.49
C GLN A 39 -8.27 -3.97 -16.75
N ILE A 40 -8.58 -5.27 -16.87
CA ILE A 40 -7.78 -6.35 -16.28
C ILE A 40 -6.34 -6.33 -16.80
N SER A 41 -6.17 -6.17 -18.12
CA SER A 41 -4.82 -6.07 -18.71
C SER A 41 -4.05 -4.85 -18.18
N GLY A 42 -4.71 -3.69 -18.05
CA GLY A 42 -4.09 -2.49 -17.48
C GLY A 42 -3.69 -2.67 -16.02
N VAL A 43 -4.56 -3.26 -15.21
CA VAL A 43 -4.29 -3.56 -13.79
C VAL A 43 -3.16 -4.58 -13.66
N ALA A 44 -3.11 -5.59 -14.52
CA ALA A 44 -2.06 -6.60 -14.51
C ALA A 44 -0.68 -5.99 -14.77
N GLU A 45 -0.55 -5.09 -15.76
CA GLU A 45 0.73 -4.42 -16.03
C GLU A 45 1.13 -3.49 -14.88
N SER A 46 0.19 -2.73 -14.32
CA SER A 46 0.46 -1.90 -13.14
C SER A 46 0.97 -2.73 -11.97
N ASN A 47 0.34 -3.88 -11.70
CA ASN A 47 0.77 -4.79 -10.64
C ASN A 47 2.16 -5.36 -10.93
N ARG A 48 2.44 -5.75 -12.19
CA ARG A 48 3.76 -6.23 -12.62
C ARG A 48 4.86 -5.19 -12.38
N LEU A 49 4.59 -3.92 -12.70
CA LEU A 49 5.51 -2.80 -12.47
C LEU A 49 5.77 -2.57 -10.98
N ILE A 50 4.73 -2.63 -10.15
CA ILE A 50 4.85 -2.49 -8.69
C ILE A 50 5.68 -3.63 -8.11
N GLN A 51 5.43 -4.88 -8.52
CA GLN A 51 6.20 -6.04 -8.09
C GLN A 51 7.68 -5.91 -8.46
N ALA A 52 7.99 -5.48 -9.69
CA ALA A 52 9.36 -5.23 -10.11
C ALA A 52 10.05 -4.16 -9.24
N ARG A 53 9.33 -3.09 -8.89
CA ARG A 53 9.84 -2.02 -8.01
C ARG A 53 10.12 -2.53 -6.60
N ILE A 54 9.26 -3.41 -6.06
CA ILE A 54 9.45 -4.02 -4.74
C ILE A 54 10.74 -4.85 -4.74
N VAL A 55 10.94 -5.70 -5.74
CA VAL A 55 12.14 -6.54 -5.85
C VAL A 55 13.40 -5.68 -5.93
N GLU A 56 13.37 -4.59 -6.70
CA GLU A 56 14.51 -3.67 -6.80
C GLU A 56 14.81 -2.97 -5.47
N VAL A 57 13.80 -2.51 -4.74
CA VAL A 57 13.99 -1.91 -3.41
C VAL A 57 14.52 -2.94 -2.40
N GLN A 58 14.02 -4.17 -2.44
CA GLN A 58 14.53 -5.27 -1.62
C GLN A 58 16.00 -5.58 -1.92
N ARG A 59 16.38 -5.59 -3.20
CA ARG A 59 17.79 -5.77 -3.60
C ARG A 59 18.67 -4.65 -3.05
N ARG A 60 18.27 -3.39 -3.24
CA ARG A 60 19.03 -2.23 -2.72
C ARG A 60 19.17 -2.23 -1.20
N THR A 61 18.12 -2.62 -0.49
CA THR A 61 18.17 -2.73 0.98
C THR A 61 19.05 -3.88 1.44
N ALA A 62 19.04 -5.02 0.73
CA ALA A 62 19.96 -6.12 0.99
C ALA A 62 21.42 -5.71 0.74
N GLU A 63 21.69 -4.99 -0.35
CA GLU A 63 23.02 -4.46 -0.67
C GLU A 63 23.51 -3.48 0.39
N ALA A 64 22.68 -2.51 0.77
CA ALA A 64 23.02 -1.57 1.84
C ALA A 64 23.25 -2.28 3.18
N ASN A 65 22.43 -3.27 3.53
CA ASN A 65 22.65 -4.06 4.74
C ASN A 65 23.95 -4.87 4.69
N ALA A 66 24.30 -5.42 3.52
CA ALA A 66 25.56 -6.14 3.35
C ALA A 66 26.76 -5.18 3.48
N GLU A 67 26.66 -3.97 2.94
CA GLU A 67 27.68 -2.93 3.09
C GLU A 67 27.83 -2.50 4.56
N ILE A 68 26.71 -2.26 5.25
CA ILE A 68 26.69 -1.92 6.68
C ILE A 68 27.29 -3.06 7.50
N ALA A 69 26.89 -4.31 7.25
CA ALA A 69 27.45 -5.46 7.95
C ALA A 69 28.96 -5.59 7.70
N GLY A 70 29.40 -5.34 6.47
CA GLY A 70 30.81 -5.27 6.10
C GLY A 70 31.57 -4.19 6.88
N ALA A 71 31.00 -3.00 6.99
CA ALA A 71 31.58 -1.87 7.71
C ALA A 71 31.57 -2.05 9.24
N LEU A 72 30.57 -2.74 9.78
CA LEU A 72 30.46 -3.06 11.21
C LEU A 72 31.37 -4.21 11.66
N ASN A 73 32.10 -4.84 10.74
CA ASN A 73 33.07 -5.86 11.12
C ASN A 73 34.14 -5.26 12.04
N PRO A 74 34.46 -5.93 13.17
CA PRO A 74 35.35 -5.37 14.19
C PRO A 74 36.76 -5.09 13.65
N GLU A 75 37.26 -5.91 12.72
CA GLU A 75 38.56 -5.71 12.07
C GLU A 75 38.57 -4.47 11.17
N VAL A 76 37.48 -4.22 10.44
CA VAL A 76 37.31 -3.03 9.60
C VAL A 76 37.23 -1.79 10.49
N LEU A 77 36.48 -1.84 11.58
CA LEU A 77 36.38 -0.73 12.54
C LEU A 77 37.72 -0.42 13.21
N LEU A 78 38.50 -1.43 13.60
CA LEU A 78 39.83 -1.25 14.20
C LEU A 78 40.85 -0.68 13.20
N SER A 79 40.81 -1.13 11.94
CA SER A 79 41.66 -0.57 10.89
C SER A 79 41.27 0.88 10.52
N GLN A 80 39.98 1.20 10.48
CA GLN A 80 39.50 2.57 10.27
C GLN A 80 39.86 3.48 11.45
N ASN A 81 39.74 3.01 12.69
CA ASN A 81 40.14 3.76 13.88
C ASN A 81 41.64 4.10 13.89
N SER A 82 42.50 3.15 13.49
CA SER A 82 43.94 3.39 13.42
C SER A 82 44.32 4.33 12.26
N SER A 83 43.75 4.12 11.06
CA SER A 83 44.01 4.96 9.89
C SER A 83 43.52 6.39 10.04
N LEU A 84 42.33 6.59 10.62
CA LEU A 84 41.75 7.91 10.89
C LEU A 84 42.24 8.54 12.20
N ARG A 85 43.11 7.84 12.95
CA ARG A 85 43.66 8.28 14.25
C ARG A 85 42.57 8.71 15.24
N LEU A 86 41.45 8.00 15.26
CA LEU A 86 40.29 8.38 16.07
C LEU A 86 40.50 8.12 17.57
N GLY A 87 41.48 7.28 17.93
CA GLY A 87 41.82 7.00 19.34
C GLY A 87 40.68 6.34 20.10
N LEU A 88 39.75 5.68 19.40
CA LEU A 88 38.59 5.04 20.03
C LEU A 88 39.07 3.78 20.76
N GLY A 89 39.03 3.80 22.08
CA GLY A 89 39.35 2.64 22.94
C GLY A 89 38.10 1.83 23.26
N MET A 90 38.29 0.70 23.97
CA MET A 90 37.17 -0.10 24.47
C MET A 90 36.26 0.79 25.34
N PRO A 91 34.93 0.77 25.13
CA PRO A 91 34.00 1.59 25.91
C PRO A 91 34.19 1.33 27.40
N ARG A 92 34.28 2.38 28.20
CA ARG A 92 34.40 2.25 29.65
C ARG A 92 33.02 1.91 30.24
N ASP A 93 32.98 1.17 31.34
CA ASP A 93 31.72 0.65 31.92
C ASP A 93 30.64 1.72 32.18
N HIS A 94 31.03 2.97 32.46
CA HIS A 94 30.08 4.08 32.64
C HIS A 94 29.41 4.56 31.34
N GLN A 95 29.92 4.16 30.18
CA GLN A 95 29.37 4.46 28.85
C GLN A 95 28.44 3.33 28.37
N ILE A 96 28.46 2.18 29.05
CA ILE A 96 27.66 1.02 28.71
C ILE A 96 26.34 1.10 29.49
N VAL A 97 25.30 1.56 28.83
CA VAL A 97 23.94 1.54 29.39
C VAL A 97 23.36 0.14 29.16
N SER A 98 23.33 -0.68 30.21
CA SER A 98 22.62 -1.96 30.18
C SER A 98 21.11 -1.72 30.18
N VAL A 99 20.43 -2.27 29.19
CA VAL A 99 18.97 -2.16 29.08
C VAL A 99 18.36 -3.27 29.92
N VAL A 100 17.69 -2.87 31.01
CA VAL A 100 17.09 -3.80 31.99
C VAL A 100 15.77 -4.41 31.49
N ASP A 101 15.11 -3.76 30.54
CA ASP A 101 13.82 -4.22 30.00
C ASP A 101 13.97 -5.38 29.00
N ALA A 102 12.92 -6.22 28.93
CA ALA A 102 12.81 -7.28 27.94
C ALA A 102 13.03 -6.74 26.51
N VAL A 103 14.16 -7.11 25.92
CA VAL A 103 14.65 -6.62 24.61
C VAL A 103 13.59 -6.78 23.53
N GLU A 104 12.78 -7.84 23.62
CA GLU A 104 11.72 -8.14 22.66
C GLU A 104 10.63 -7.07 22.61
N VAL A 105 10.19 -6.55 23.75
CA VAL A 105 9.14 -5.53 23.84
C VAL A 105 9.64 -4.22 23.24
N ARG A 106 10.91 -3.86 23.49
CA ARG A 106 11.51 -2.63 22.97
C ARG A 106 11.82 -2.73 21.48
N LEU A 107 12.25 -3.90 21.00
CA LEU A 107 12.50 -4.14 19.58
C LEU A 107 11.19 -4.15 18.78
N ALA A 108 10.14 -4.75 19.33
CA ALA A 108 8.80 -4.69 18.77
C ALA A 108 8.30 -3.23 18.73
N ALA A 109 8.43 -2.49 19.83
CA ALA A 109 8.05 -1.08 19.89
C ALA A 109 8.83 -0.20 18.88
N LYS A 110 10.15 -0.42 18.71
CA LYS A 110 10.98 0.30 17.73
C LYS A 110 10.60 -0.05 16.28
N ARG A 111 10.35 -1.33 16.00
CA ARG A 111 9.88 -1.76 14.68
C ARG A 111 8.49 -1.20 14.37
N ASN A 112 7.65 -1.04 15.40
CA ASN A 112 6.35 -0.43 15.30
C ASN A 112 6.46 1.09 15.06
N SER A 113 7.32 1.80 15.78
CA SER A 113 7.50 3.25 15.58
C SER A 113 7.98 3.60 14.18
N ASP A 114 8.87 2.80 13.58
CA ASP A 114 9.35 3.02 12.21
C ASP A 114 8.26 2.77 11.15
N ARG A 115 7.23 1.97 11.47
CA ARG A 115 6.09 1.67 10.58
C ARG A 115 4.88 2.56 10.81
N PHE A 116 4.74 3.10 12.02
CA PHE A 116 3.57 3.83 12.50
C PHE A 116 3.90 5.26 12.95
N THR A 117 4.85 5.93 12.31
CA THR A 117 4.87 7.41 12.26
C THR A 117 3.68 7.91 11.43
N THR A 118 2.49 7.60 11.92
CA THR A 118 1.23 8.18 11.53
C THR A 118 1.34 9.65 11.87
N ALA A 119 1.45 10.50 10.84
CA ALA A 119 0.96 11.86 10.93
C ALA A 119 -0.43 11.78 11.57
N PHE A 120 -0.54 12.22 12.82
CA PHE A 120 -1.83 12.33 13.50
C PHE A 120 -2.65 13.36 12.72
N VAL A 121 -3.35 12.91 11.68
CA VAL A 121 -4.42 13.69 11.07
C VAL A 121 -5.51 13.72 12.13
N SER A 122 -5.54 14.81 12.91
CA SER A 122 -6.64 15.11 13.83
C SER A 122 -7.92 15.24 13.01
N ALA A 123 -8.63 14.14 12.81
CA ALA A 123 -9.99 14.18 12.30
C ALA A 123 -10.90 14.56 13.47
N SER A 124 -11.33 15.81 13.52
CA SER A 124 -12.43 16.22 14.40
C SER A 124 -13.73 15.66 13.83
N PHE A 125 -14.34 14.71 14.51
CA PHE A 125 -15.68 14.24 14.15
C PHE A 125 -16.71 15.15 14.83
N PRO A 126 -17.57 15.88 14.07
CA PRO A 126 -18.65 16.62 14.67
C PRO A 126 -19.68 15.64 15.23
N LEU A 127 -19.83 15.61 16.56
CA LEU A 127 -20.89 14.87 17.23
C LEU A 127 -22.22 15.57 16.92
N SER A 128 -23.01 14.99 16.01
CA SER A 128 -24.43 15.37 15.88
C SER A 128 -25.19 14.83 17.08
N THR A 129 -25.29 15.64 18.12
CA THR A 129 -26.25 15.43 19.19
C THR A 129 -27.64 15.71 18.62
N THR A 130 -28.41 14.64 18.37
CA THR A 130 -29.84 14.77 18.11
C THR A 130 -30.51 14.95 19.47
N ARG A 131 -31.15 16.12 19.64
CA ARG A 131 -31.90 16.50 20.83
C ARG A 131 -33.35 16.03 20.71
#